data_AF-A0A9D8YU56-F1
#
_entry.id   AF-A0A9D8YU56-F1
#
_cell.length_a   1.000
_cell.length_b   1.000
_cell.length_c   1.000
_cell.angle_alpha   90.00
_cell.angle_beta   90.00
_cell.angle_gamma   90.00
#
_symmetry.space_group_name_H-M   'P 1'
#
loop_
_entity.id
_entity.type
_entity.pdbx_description
1 polymer ?
#
loop_
_entity_poly.entity_id
_entity_poly.type
_entity_poly.pdbx_seq_one_letter_code
_entity_poly.pdbx_strand_id
1 'polypeptide(L)'
;MYRSFKKLLFILTVGLISIPALAQNNLEIPLSNPGEPGKLIVAANFSDEVEIRAHDKNNVIVNYDSDHADDERDAMRNGMRRISGGGVGIEVTEDNNEVRVNTGPMPNDDLEMIIYVPRNFSLKLNTVQGDVTVSGLSGELEISAVNGDVELSDISGTVLVNSVNGDIEIDFNEITANAPMSFTGVNGDIEVSFPADAKFTAKMKTEWGDVYTNFDMEIDRTSSKPEVNTKDGEYRVAVNKWIFGKVNGGGPEFLFKTLHGDISIRKK
;
A
#
# COMPACT_ATOMS: atom_id res chain seq x y z
N MET A 1 12.75 6.75 -64.52
CA MET A 1 12.51 5.32 -64.29
C MET A 1 13.32 4.91 -63.06
N TYR A 2 12.66 4.28 -62.09
CA TYR A 2 13.17 3.66 -60.86
C TYR A 2 13.60 4.52 -59.64
N ARG A 3 12.83 4.27 -58.56
CA ARG A 3 12.96 4.71 -57.17
C ARG A 3 14.14 4.03 -56.46
N SER A 4 14.69 4.66 -55.43
CA SER A 4 15.17 3.92 -54.27
C SER A 4 15.09 4.78 -53.00
N PHE A 5 14.02 4.56 -52.23
CA PHE A 5 13.85 5.04 -50.86
C PHE A 5 14.71 4.15 -49.96
N LYS A 6 15.79 4.68 -49.40
CA LYS A 6 16.52 3.99 -48.33
C LYS A 6 15.72 4.14 -47.03
N LYS A 7 15.11 3.04 -46.57
CA LYS A 7 14.54 2.92 -45.22
C LYS A 7 15.70 2.95 -44.22
N LEU A 8 15.74 3.97 -43.36
CA LEU A 8 16.65 4.04 -42.23
C LEU A 8 16.03 3.20 -41.09
N LEU A 9 16.72 2.11 -40.74
CA LEU A 9 16.33 1.20 -39.67
C LEU A 9 16.73 1.83 -38.33
N PHE A 10 15.76 2.20 -37.50
CA PHE A 10 15.99 2.61 -36.11
C PHE A 10 16.26 1.34 -35.29
N ILE A 11 17.51 1.15 -34.86
CA ILE A 11 17.87 0.09 -33.90
C ILE A 11 17.64 0.68 -32.51
N LEU A 12 16.63 0.19 -31.81
CA LEU A 12 16.37 0.47 -30.41
C LEU A 12 17.39 -0.31 -29.57
N THR A 13 18.50 0.31 -29.19
CA THR A 13 19.44 -0.24 -28.21
C THR A 13 18.87 -0.06 -26.81
N VAL A 14 18.32 -1.12 -26.23
CA VAL A 14 18.10 -1.21 -24.77
C VAL A 14 19.49 -1.29 -24.14
N GLY A 15 19.95 -0.19 -23.56
CA GLY A 15 21.23 -0.15 -22.84
C GLY A 15 21.08 -0.78 -21.47
N LEU A 16 21.67 -1.96 -21.27
CA LEU A 16 22.01 -2.43 -19.93
C LEU A 16 23.14 -1.54 -19.41
N ILE A 17 22.81 -0.57 -18.55
CA ILE A 17 23.80 0.22 -17.85
C ILE A 17 24.34 -0.64 -16.70
N SER A 18 25.52 -1.22 -16.90
CA SER A 18 26.29 -1.80 -15.79
C SER A 18 26.98 -0.66 -15.04
N ILE A 19 26.35 -0.15 -13.98
CA ILE A 19 26.96 0.82 -13.07
C ILE A 19 28.00 0.08 -12.22
N PRO A 20 29.27 0.54 -12.12
CA PRO A 20 30.20 -0.03 -11.17
C PRO A 20 29.69 0.24 -9.76
N ALA A 21 29.42 -0.84 -9.02
CA ALA A 21 28.94 -0.82 -7.65
C ALA A 21 30.01 -0.25 -6.71
N LEU A 22 29.96 1.06 -6.46
CA LEU A 22 30.27 1.55 -5.12
C LEU A 22 29.09 1.14 -4.24
N ALA A 23 29.37 0.49 -3.12
CA ALA A 23 28.38 0.10 -2.12
C ALA A 23 27.72 1.37 -1.55
N GLN A 24 26.66 1.80 -2.22
CA GLN A 24 25.71 2.76 -1.71
C GLN A 24 24.41 1.97 -1.64
N ASN A 25 23.85 1.80 -0.44
CA ASN A 25 22.56 1.11 -0.24
C ASN A 25 21.40 2.01 -0.71
N ASN A 26 21.53 2.52 -1.92
CA ASN A 26 20.67 3.47 -2.58
C ASN A 26 20.64 3.11 -4.07
N LEU A 27 19.46 2.75 -4.56
CA LEU A 27 19.19 2.51 -5.96
C LEU A 27 18.38 3.70 -6.50
N GLU A 28 18.95 4.46 -7.42
CA GLU A 28 18.19 5.47 -8.17
C GLU A 28 17.67 4.86 -9.47
N ILE A 29 16.35 4.87 -9.64
CA ILE A 29 15.64 4.31 -10.78
C ILE A 29 15.09 5.46 -11.63
N PRO A 30 15.67 5.71 -12.83
CA PRO A 30 15.11 6.67 -13.76
C PRO A 30 13.78 6.15 -14.30
N LEU A 31 12.82 7.05 -14.47
CA LEU A 31 11.50 6.74 -15.02
C LEU A 31 11.50 6.83 -16.55
N SER A 32 10.73 5.95 -17.19
CA SER A 32 10.53 5.98 -18.64
C SER A 32 9.91 7.29 -19.13
N ASN A 33 8.96 7.85 -18.37
CA ASN A 33 8.28 9.12 -18.64
C ASN A 33 8.33 10.05 -17.41
N PRO A 34 9.46 10.72 -17.14
CA PRO A 34 9.63 11.54 -15.94
C PRO A 34 8.58 12.67 -15.83
N GLY A 35 7.92 12.77 -14.68
CA GLY A 35 6.90 13.79 -14.38
C GLY A 35 5.47 13.38 -14.71
N GLU A 36 5.27 12.35 -15.51
CA GLU A 36 3.96 11.73 -15.71
C GLU A 36 3.59 10.85 -14.50
N PRO A 37 2.28 10.60 -14.25
CA PRO A 37 1.86 9.66 -13.22
C PRO A 37 2.51 8.29 -13.40
N GLY A 38 2.67 7.58 -12.28
CA GLY A 38 3.28 6.26 -12.25
C GLY A 38 2.66 5.36 -11.19
N LYS A 39 3.20 4.16 -11.08
CA LYS A 39 2.75 3.18 -10.11
C LYS A 39 3.95 2.51 -9.45
N LEU A 40 3.96 2.51 -8.13
CA LEU A 40 4.87 1.69 -7.35
C LEU A 40 4.15 0.40 -6.96
N ILE A 41 4.79 -0.75 -7.21
CA ILE A 41 4.35 -2.06 -6.73
C ILE A 41 5.41 -2.63 -5.82
N VAL A 42 5.06 -2.91 -4.58
CA VAL A 42 5.98 -3.44 -3.57
C VAL A 42 5.48 -4.79 -3.08
N ALA A 43 6.34 -5.79 -3.13
CA ALA A 43 6.15 -7.08 -2.48
C ALA A 43 7.27 -7.24 -1.43
N ALA A 44 6.98 -6.81 -0.21
CA ALA A 44 7.94 -6.69 0.90
C ALA A 44 7.73 -7.79 1.94
N ASN A 45 7.58 -9.04 1.51
CA ASN A 45 7.27 -10.15 2.42
C ASN A 45 8.37 -10.48 3.44
N PHE A 46 9.55 -9.87 3.30
CA PHE A 46 10.75 -10.11 4.11
C PHE A 46 11.39 -8.78 4.54
N SER A 47 10.55 -7.81 4.94
CA SER A 47 10.95 -6.51 5.47
C SER A 47 10.32 -6.29 6.83
N ASP A 48 11.08 -5.73 7.77
CA ASP A 48 10.57 -5.35 9.09
C ASP A 48 9.93 -3.96 9.09
N GLU A 49 10.36 -3.09 8.18
CA GLU A 49 9.74 -1.78 7.97
C GLU A 49 9.78 -1.41 6.48
N VAL A 50 8.64 -0.92 5.99
CA VAL A 50 8.52 -0.39 4.63
C VAL A 50 7.99 1.03 4.71
N GLU A 51 8.86 1.98 4.43
CA GLU A 51 8.51 3.38 4.38
C GLU A 51 8.46 3.88 2.93
N ILE A 52 7.34 4.48 2.53
CA ILE A 52 7.16 5.11 1.23
C ILE A 52 6.99 6.62 1.43
N ARG A 53 7.85 7.42 0.79
CA ARG A 53 7.81 8.88 0.88
C ARG A 53 7.64 9.54 -0.47
N ALA A 54 6.65 10.43 -0.59
CA ALA A 54 6.57 11.32 -1.73
C ALA A 54 7.75 12.32 -1.73
N HIS A 55 8.28 12.63 -2.91
CA HIS A 55 9.26 13.70 -3.10
C HIS A 55 9.01 14.48 -4.40
N ASP A 56 9.71 15.61 -4.56
CA ASP A 56 9.51 16.51 -5.71
C ASP A 56 10.40 16.19 -6.93
N LYS A 57 11.20 15.12 -6.88
CA LYS A 57 12.01 14.67 -8.02
C LYS A 57 11.20 13.72 -8.91
N ASN A 58 11.64 13.58 -10.18
CA ASN A 58 11.01 12.71 -11.18
C ASN A 58 11.75 11.38 -11.35
N ASN A 59 12.16 10.76 -10.26
CA ASN A 59 12.78 9.43 -10.21
C ASN A 59 12.22 8.63 -9.03
N VAL A 60 12.53 7.34 -8.96
CA VAL A 60 12.30 6.55 -7.75
C VAL A 60 13.65 6.27 -7.10
N ILE A 61 13.70 6.35 -5.77
CA ILE A 61 14.92 6.11 -4.99
C ILE A 61 14.60 5.04 -3.96
N VAL A 62 15.29 3.90 -4.01
CA VAL A 62 15.14 2.81 -3.04
C VAL A 62 16.37 2.80 -2.15
N ASN A 63 16.20 3.26 -0.92
CA ASN A 63 17.18 3.07 0.14
C ASN A 63 16.82 1.82 0.92
N TYR A 64 17.83 1.03 1.26
CA TYR A 64 17.65 -0.13 2.12
C TYR A 64 18.80 -0.19 3.11
N ASP A 65 18.56 -0.69 4.31
CA ASP A 65 19.63 -1.10 5.20
C ASP A 65 19.45 -2.56 5.55
N SER A 66 20.57 -3.28 5.56
CA SER A 66 20.62 -4.64 6.05
C SER A 66 21.82 -4.68 6.97
N ASP A 67 21.58 -4.69 8.27
CA ASP A 67 22.58 -4.46 9.32
C ASP A 67 23.75 -5.47 9.35
N HIS A 68 23.86 -6.39 8.39
CA HIS A 68 24.85 -7.46 8.37
C HIS A 68 25.52 -7.71 7.00
N ALA A 69 25.98 -6.65 6.33
CA ALA A 69 26.92 -6.82 5.21
C ALA A 69 28.37 -7.09 5.64
N ASP A 70 28.76 -6.83 6.90
CA ASP A 70 30.17 -6.80 7.31
C ASP A 70 30.64 -7.83 8.37
N ASP A 71 29.76 -8.58 9.05
CA ASP A 71 30.20 -9.41 10.20
C ASP A 71 30.37 -10.93 9.95
N GLU A 72 30.07 -11.46 8.76
CA GLU A 72 30.37 -12.87 8.40
C GLU A 72 31.68 -13.04 7.61
N ARG A 73 32.75 -12.34 7.98
CA ARG A 73 34.12 -12.74 7.54
C ARG A 73 34.74 -13.85 8.40
N ASP A 74 34.16 -14.23 9.55
CA ASP A 74 34.86 -15.06 10.55
C ASP A 74 34.17 -16.36 11.04
N ALA A 75 33.25 -16.96 10.28
CA ALA A 75 32.73 -18.31 10.58
C ALA A 75 33.21 -19.38 9.58
N MET A 76 34.52 -19.46 9.35
CA MET A 76 35.15 -20.60 8.66
C MET A 76 35.18 -21.84 9.57
N ARG A 77 34.23 -22.75 9.42
CA ARG A 77 34.41 -24.15 9.85
C ARG A 77 34.16 -25.10 8.68
N ASN A 78 35.21 -25.86 8.33
CA ASN A 78 35.19 -27.08 7.51
C ASN A 78 35.13 -26.94 5.98
N GLY A 79 35.71 -25.90 5.39
CA GLY A 79 36.11 -25.94 3.97
C GLY A 79 34.98 -26.09 2.94
N MET A 80 33.72 -25.96 3.35
CA MET A 80 32.58 -25.86 2.46
C MET A 80 32.39 -24.39 2.09
N ARG A 81 32.52 -24.07 0.79
CA ARG A 81 32.08 -22.78 0.27
C ARG A 81 30.56 -22.80 0.16
N ARG A 82 29.90 -21.80 0.74
CA ARG A 82 28.50 -21.50 0.43
C ARG A 82 28.40 -21.21 -1.09
N ILE A 83 27.50 -21.88 -1.79
CA ILE A 83 27.18 -21.60 -3.22
C ILE A 83 25.87 -20.78 -3.33
N SER A 84 25.45 -20.17 -2.23
CA SER A 84 24.45 -19.10 -2.15
C SER A 84 25.07 -17.98 -1.30
N GLY A 85 24.72 -16.72 -1.37
CA GLY A 85 23.79 -15.97 -2.19
C GLY A 85 24.28 -14.54 -2.04
N GLY A 86 24.90 -14.02 -3.09
CA GLY A 86 25.53 -12.70 -3.12
C GLY A 86 24.67 -11.78 -3.98
N GLY A 87 23.74 -11.11 -3.34
CA GLY A 87 22.85 -10.14 -3.93
C GLY A 87 21.81 -9.83 -2.87
N VAL A 88 21.73 -8.58 -2.45
CA VAL A 88 20.63 -8.04 -1.66
C VAL A 88 19.35 -8.61 -2.25
N GLY A 89 18.50 -9.23 -1.43
CA GLY A 89 17.25 -9.86 -1.85
C GLY A 89 16.24 -8.89 -2.46
N ILE A 90 16.63 -7.68 -2.83
CA ILE A 90 15.78 -6.67 -3.45
C ILE A 90 15.98 -6.73 -4.96
N GLU A 91 14.91 -7.00 -5.69
CA GLU A 91 14.83 -6.85 -7.13
C GLU A 91 13.99 -5.61 -7.45
N VAL A 92 14.57 -4.68 -8.22
CA VAL A 92 13.85 -3.48 -8.69
C VAL A 92 13.79 -3.49 -10.21
N THR A 93 12.60 -3.30 -10.77
CA THR A 93 12.37 -3.16 -12.22
C THR A 93 11.54 -1.93 -12.50
N GLU A 94 11.76 -1.31 -13.66
CA GLU A 94 10.95 -0.20 -14.16
C GLU A 94 10.52 -0.52 -15.60
N ASP A 95 9.22 -0.32 -15.87
CA ASP A 95 8.67 -0.37 -17.22
C ASP A 95 7.51 0.63 -17.31
N ASN A 96 7.66 1.67 -18.13
CA ASN A 96 6.61 2.66 -18.39
C ASN A 96 6.03 3.31 -17.11
N ASN A 97 6.90 3.81 -16.23
CA ASN A 97 6.59 4.37 -14.91
C ASN A 97 5.93 3.40 -13.92
N GLU A 98 5.89 2.10 -14.24
CA GLU A 98 5.56 1.07 -13.27
C GLU A 98 6.85 0.53 -12.67
N VAL A 99 7.14 0.94 -11.43
CA VAL A 99 8.30 0.46 -10.68
C VAL A 99 7.86 -0.69 -9.80
N ARG A 100 8.53 -1.84 -9.91
CA ARG A 100 8.28 -3.00 -9.05
C ARG A 100 9.49 -3.24 -8.16
N VAL A 101 9.25 -3.37 -6.86
CA VAL A 101 10.23 -3.71 -5.83
C VAL A 101 9.81 -5.01 -5.17
N ASN A 102 10.63 -6.05 -5.29
CA ASN A 102 10.38 -7.36 -4.68
C ASN A 102 11.50 -7.68 -3.70
N THR A 103 11.13 -8.07 -2.48
CA THR A 103 12.06 -8.65 -1.50
C THR A 103 12.00 -10.17 -1.56
N GLY A 104 13.15 -10.81 -1.65
CA GLY A 104 13.35 -12.24 -1.56
C GLY A 104 13.78 -12.65 -0.15
N PRO A 105 13.79 -13.97 0.13
CA PRO A 105 14.16 -14.47 1.45
C PRO A 105 15.56 -14.01 1.87
N MET A 106 15.65 -13.39 3.04
CA MET A 106 16.92 -13.03 3.68
C MET A 106 17.16 -13.93 4.90
N PRO A 107 18.43 -14.16 5.29
CA PRO A 107 18.74 -14.96 6.48
C PRO A 107 18.22 -14.35 7.79
N ASN A 108 18.06 -13.03 7.82
CA ASN A 108 17.54 -12.23 8.93
C ASN A 108 16.46 -11.28 8.35
N ASP A 109 15.42 -10.98 9.13
CA ASP A 109 14.26 -10.19 8.69
C ASP A 109 14.40 -8.67 8.90
N ASP A 110 15.54 -8.22 9.47
CA ASP A 110 15.88 -6.82 9.82
C ASP A 110 16.10 -5.88 8.62
N LEU A 111 15.39 -6.09 7.49
CA LEU A 111 15.46 -5.23 6.32
C LEU A 111 14.55 -4.01 6.52
N GLU A 112 15.17 -2.86 6.72
CA GLU A 112 14.50 -1.56 6.66
C GLU A 112 14.59 -0.99 5.25
N MET A 113 13.45 -0.57 4.69
CA MET A 113 13.40 -0.02 3.33
C MET A 113 12.67 1.31 3.30
N ILE A 114 13.32 2.33 2.70
CA ILE A 114 12.71 3.62 2.41
C ILE A 114 12.68 3.84 0.90
N ILE A 115 11.49 3.89 0.32
CA ILE A 115 11.27 4.16 -1.11
C ILE A 115 10.74 5.58 -1.28
N TYR A 116 11.51 6.42 -1.96
CA TYR A 116 11.05 7.73 -2.39
C TYR A 116 10.46 7.66 -3.79
N VAL A 117 9.28 8.25 -3.99
CA VAL A 117 8.59 8.30 -5.29
C VAL A 117 8.06 9.69 -5.61
N PRO A 118 7.79 10.02 -6.89
CA PRO A 118 7.08 11.25 -7.23
C PRO A 118 5.68 11.28 -6.60
N ARG A 119 5.22 12.47 -6.22
CA ARG A 119 3.94 12.67 -5.52
C ARG A 119 2.73 12.06 -6.24
N ASN A 120 2.71 12.07 -7.56
CA ASN A 120 1.60 11.60 -8.41
C ASN A 120 1.65 10.09 -8.70
N PHE A 121 2.23 9.29 -7.80
CA PHE A 121 2.28 7.84 -7.92
C PHE A 121 1.12 7.18 -7.19
N SER A 122 0.55 6.15 -7.83
CA SER A 122 -0.28 5.15 -7.17
C SER A 122 0.60 4.08 -6.52
N LEU A 123 0.08 3.41 -5.49
CA LEU A 123 0.80 2.39 -4.72
C LEU A 123 0.00 1.08 -4.71
N LYS A 124 0.68 -0.04 -4.94
CA LYS A 124 0.22 -1.37 -4.57
C LYS A 124 1.27 -2.03 -3.67
N LEU A 125 0.97 -2.21 -2.40
CA LEU A 125 1.90 -2.78 -1.43
C LEU A 125 1.33 -4.04 -0.81
N ASN A 126 2.14 -5.09 -0.78
CA ASN A 126 1.83 -6.30 -0.02
C ASN A 126 3.00 -6.61 0.91
N THR A 127 2.67 -6.86 2.18
CA THR A 127 3.62 -7.34 3.17
C THR A 127 2.99 -8.44 4.05
N VAL A 128 3.84 -9.32 4.56
CA VAL A 128 3.48 -10.37 5.52
C VAL A 128 3.89 -10.01 6.94
N GLN A 129 4.96 -9.24 7.09
CA GLN A 129 5.56 -8.86 8.36
C GLN A 129 6.04 -7.41 8.24
N GLY A 130 6.11 -6.70 9.37
CA GLY A 130 6.66 -5.36 9.42
C GLY A 130 5.66 -4.24 9.19
N ASP A 131 6.01 -3.07 9.70
CA ASP A 131 5.15 -1.89 9.68
C ASP A 131 5.23 -1.19 8.31
N VAL A 132 4.12 -0.59 7.90
CA VAL A 132 3.99 0.13 6.63
C VAL A 132 3.68 1.59 6.89
N THR A 133 4.61 2.45 6.52
CA THR A 133 4.44 3.91 6.61
C THR A 133 4.40 4.51 5.21
N VAL A 134 3.38 5.29 4.88
CA VAL A 134 3.28 5.98 3.57
C VAL A 134 2.97 7.44 3.80
N SER A 135 3.71 8.34 3.16
CA SER A 135 3.51 9.78 3.33
C SER A 135 3.43 10.56 2.00
N GLY A 136 2.42 11.43 1.92
CA GLY A 136 2.35 12.51 0.95
C GLY A 136 1.98 12.12 -0.48
N LEU A 137 1.51 10.89 -0.73
CA LEU A 137 1.13 10.43 -2.06
C LEU A 137 -0.21 11.02 -2.53
N SER A 138 -0.28 11.29 -3.83
CA SER A 138 -1.47 11.74 -4.54
C SER A 138 -1.83 10.73 -5.63
N GLY A 139 -2.65 9.73 -5.29
CA GLY A 139 -2.98 8.64 -6.21
C GLY A 139 -3.93 7.60 -5.62
N GLU A 140 -3.94 6.42 -6.23
CA GLU A 140 -4.69 5.26 -5.73
C GLU A 140 -3.76 4.37 -4.91
N LEU A 141 -4.13 4.09 -3.66
CA LEU A 141 -3.35 3.24 -2.76
C LEU A 141 -4.09 1.93 -2.49
N GLU A 142 -3.43 0.80 -2.75
CA GLU A 142 -3.90 -0.54 -2.45
C GLU A 142 -2.87 -1.23 -1.54
N ILE A 143 -3.20 -1.47 -0.28
CA ILE A 143 -2.29 -2.01 0.72
C ILE A 143 -2.88 -3.28 1.33
N SER A 144 -2.07 -4.34 1.42
CA SER A 144 -2.40 -5.56 2.14
C SER A 144 -1.25 -5.92 3.09
N ALA A 145 -1.54 -5.92 4.38
CA ALA A 145 -0.60 -6.27 5.44
C ALA A 145 -1.16 -7.45 6.26
N VAL A 146 -0.27 -8.34 6.73
CA VAL A 146 -0.67 -9.46 7.58
C VAL A 146 -0.29 -9.22 9.03
N ASN A 147 0.96 -8.86 9.31
CA ASN A 147 1.44 -8.50 10.64
C ASN A 147 2.21 -7.19 10.57
N GLY A 148 1.82 -6.23 11.40
CA GLY A 148 2.39 -4.88 11.42
C GLY A 148 1.29 -3.83 11.21
N ASP A 149 1.57 -2.64 11.70
CA ASP A 149 0.67 -1.49 11.61
C ASP A 149 0.76 -0.83 10.23
N VAL A 150 -0.32 -0.18 9.81
CA VAL A 150 -0.38 0.57 8.55
C VAL A 150 -0.69 2.03 8.85
N GLU A 151 0.30 2.90 8.69
CA GLU A 151 0.17 4.35 8.87
C GLU A 151 0.29 5.09 7.54
N LEU A 152 -0.77 5.80 7.14
CA LEU A 152 -0.77 6.62 5.93
C LEU A 152 -1.01 8.08 6.30
N SER A 153 -0.09 8.97 5.95
CA SER A 153 -0.16 10.40 6.25
C SER A 153 -0.15 11.26 5.00
N ASP A 154 -0.82 12.42 5.07
CA ASP A 154 -0.85 13.40 3.99
C ASP A 154 -1.38 12.87 2.64
N ILE A 155 -2.35 11.95 2.67
CA ILE A 155 -2.83 11.26 1.47
C ILE A 155 -3.85 12.09 0.69
N SER A 156 -3.67 12.16 -0.63
CA SER A 156 -4.61 12.76 -1.56
C SER A 156 -5.10 11.72 -2.58
N GLY A 157 -6.32 11.20 -2.43
CA GLY A 157 -6.85 10.28 -3.44
C GLY A 157 -7.80 9.21 -2.90
N THR A 158 -7.53 7.95 -3.24
CA THR A 158 -8.33 6.79 -2.83
C THR A 158 -7.46 5.76 -2.12
N VAL A 159 -8.06 5.07 -1.15
CA VAL A 159 -7.36 4.05 -0.38
C VAL A 159 -8.22 2.79 -0.25
N LEU A 160 -7.58 1.65 -0.48
CA LEU A 160 -8.04 0.32 -0.12
C LEU A 160 -6.98 -0.35 0.76
N VAL A 161 -7.29 -0.57 2.04
CA VAL A 161 -6.40 -1.28 2.97
C VAL A 161 -7.07 -2.53 3.50
N ASN A 162 -6.31 -3.63 3.51
CA ASN A 162 -6.62 -4.85 4.26
C ASN A 162 -5.48 -5.13 5.25
N SER A 163 -5.78 -5.24 6.54
CA SER A 163 -4.85 -5.70 7.58
C SER A 163 -5.42 -6.91 8.31
N VAL A 164 -4.55 -7.81 8.77
CA VAL A 164 -4.94 -8.95 9.61
C VAL A 164 -4.61 -8.69 11.08
N ASN A 165 -3.35 -8.41 11.40
CA ASN A 165 -2.87 -8.14 12.76
C ASN A 165 -2.09 -6.83 12.78
N GLY A 166 -2.72 -5.78 13.26
CA GLY A 166 -2.15 -4.43 13.32
C GLY A 166 -3.23 -3.38 13.11
N ASP A 167 -2.95 -2.19 13.60
CA ASP A 167 -3.83 -1.05 13.50
C ASP A 167 -3.72 -0.40 12.11
N ILE A 168 -4.79 0.26 11.69
CA ILE A 168 -4.83 1.04 10.45
C ILE A 168 -5.06 2.50 10.84
N GLU A 169 -4.08 3.36 10.61
CA GLU A 169 -4.19 4.82 10.81
C GLU A 169 -4.00 5.55 9.48
N ILE A 170 -4.95 6.41 9.11
CA ILE A 170 -4.94 7.12 7.84
C ILE A 170 -5.36 8.58 8.03
N ASP A 171 -4.50 9.52 7.61
CA ASP A 171 -4.80 10.95 7.52
C ASP A 171 -4.88 11.42 6.06
N PHE A 172 -6.07 11.86 5.65
CA PHE A 172 -6.32 12.41 4.33
C PHE A 172 -6.14 13.94 4.30
N ASN A 173 -5.42 14.41 3.27
CA ASN A 173 -5.43 15.81 2.83
C ASN A 173 -6.56 16.10 1.84
N GLU A 174 -6.80 15.19 0.89
CA GLU A 174 -7.88 15.30 -0.09
C GLU A 174 -8.41 13.91 -0.44
N ILE A 175 -9.71 13.80 -0.76
CA ILE A 175 -10.32 12.55 -1.21
C ILE A 175 -10.81 12.68 -2.65
N THR A 176 -10.64 11.63 -3.45
CA THR A 176 -11.18 11.60 -4.81
C THR A 176 -12.71 11.56 -4.76
N ALA A 177 -13.35 12.56 -5.36
CA ALA A 177 -14.81 12.62 -5.42
C ALA A 177 -15.41 11.39 -6.12
N ASN A 178 -16.51 10.86 -5.57
CA ASN A 178 -17.27 9.75 -6.12
C ASN A 178 -16.53 8.40 -6.26
N ALA A 179 -15.37 8.25 -5.63
CA ALA A 179 -14.66 6.97 -5.59
C ALA A 179 -14.95 6.24 -4.27
N PRO A 180 -15.30 4.95 -4.27
CA PRO A 180 -15.44 4.18 -3.04
C PRO A 180 -14.07 3.91 -2.40
N MET A 181 -14.07 3.70 -1.08
CA MET A 181 -12.88 3.34 -0.30
C MET A 181 -13.21 2.21 0.66
N SER A 182 -12.18 1.48 1.09
CA SER A 182 -12.35 0.33 1.98
C SER A 182 -11.18 0.23 2.95
N PHE A 183 -11.52 0.11 4.23
CA PHE A 183 -10.60 -0.04 5.35
C PHE A 183 -11.04 -1.28 6.12
N THR A 184 -10.32 -2.39 5.96
CA THR A 184 -10.68 -3.68 6.55
C THR A 184 -9.56 -4.23 7.43
N GLY A 185 -9.86 -4.49 8.69
CA GLY A 185 -9.01 -5.15 9.67
C GLY A 185 -9.60 -6.49 10.13
N VAL A 186 -8.78 -7.29 10.81
CA VAL A 186 -9.25 -8.45 11.59
C VAL A 186 -8.99 -8.21 13.08
N ASN A 187 -7.73 -8.00 13.47
CA ASN A 187 -7.31 -7.73 14.84
C ASN A 187 -6.53 -6.40 14.85
N GLY A 188 -7.21 -5.34 15.26
CA GLY A 188 -6.67 -3.98 15.26
C GLY A 188 -7.78 -2.95 15.09
N ASP A 189 -7.45 -1.75 15.56
CA ASP A 189 -8.29 -0.58 15.44
C ASP A 189 -8.17 0.04 14.04
N ILE A 190 -9.22 0.72 13.61
CA ILE A 190 -9.24 1.46 12.34
C ILE A 190 -9.49 2.91 12.66
N GLU A 191 -8.49 3.76 12.49
CA GLU A 191 -8.58 5.21 12.63
C GLU A 191 -8.40 5.90 11.26
N VAL A 192 -9.40 6.66 10.83
CA VAL A 192 -9.34 7.40 9.57
C VAL A 192 -9.80 8.83 9.76
N SER A 193 -8.92 9.76 9.44
CA SER A 193 -9.13 11.20 9.48
C SER A 193 -9.39 11.77 8.08
N PHE A 194 -10.49 12.52 7.93
CA PHE A 194 -10.91 13.14 6.68
C PHE A 194 -11.03 14.66 6.79
N PRO A 195 -10.91 15.40 5.67
CA PRO A 195 -11.29 16.80 5.61
C PRO A 195 -12.73 17.05 6.08
N ALA A 196 -12.98 18.16 6.77
CA ALA A 196 -14.29 18.48 7.36
C ALA A 196 -15.46 18.55 6.37
N ASP A 197 -15.19 18.86 5.11
CA ASP A 197 -16.17 18.96 4.03
C ASP A 197 -16.33 17.66 3.23
N ALA A 198 -15.63 16.58 3.61
CA ALA A 198 -15.73 15.27 2.97
C ALA A 198 -17.18 14.77 2.92
N LYS A 199 -17.55 14.19 1.78
CA LYS A 199 -18.91 13.72 1.48
C LYS A 199 -18.89 12.23 1.19
N PHE A 200 -19.48 11.43 2.08
CA PHE A 200 -19.47 9.99 1.94
C PHE A 200 -20.60 9.33 2.73
N THR A 201 -20.88 8.08 2.36
CA THR A 201 -21.72 7.18 3.14
C THR A 201 -20.82 6.17 3.83
N ALA A 202 -20.67 6.26 5.15
CA ALA A 202 -19.94 5.29 5.93
C ALA A 202 -20.78 4.02 6.09
N LYS A 203 -20.20 2.88 5.77
CA LYS A 203 -20.73 1.54 6.04
C LYS A 203 -19.78 0.86 7.00
N MET A 204 -20.22 0.69 8.23
CA MET A 204 -19.36 0.32 9.35
C MET A 204 -19.80 -1.00 9.95
N LYS A 205 -18.83 -1.84 10.32
CA LYS A 205 -19.07 -3.04 11.12
C LYS A 205 -17.85 -3.39 11.97
N THR A 206 -18.06 -3.51 13.28
CA THR A 206 -17.16 -4.21 14.20
C THR A 206 -17.94 -5.30 14.93
N GLU A 207 -17.31 -6.43 15.26
CA GLU A 207 -17.94 -7.50 16.04
C GLU A 207 -17.59 -7.38 17.52
N TRP A 208 -16.37 -6.93 17.82
CA TRP A 208 -15.83 -6.76 19.17
C TRP A 208 -15.12 -5.41 19.32
N GLY A 209 -15.93 -4.35 19.36
CA GLY A 209 -15.48 -2.98 19.56
C GLY A 209 -16.64 -2.00 19.38
N ASP A 210 -16.31 -0.73 19.39
CA ASP A 210 -17.23 0.39 19.24
C ASP A 210 -16.89 1.24 18.00
N VAL A 211 -17.84 2.09 17.61
CA VAL A 211 -17.64 3.06 16.52
C VAL A 211 -17.69 4.47 17.09
N TYR A 212 -16.62 5.22 16.90
CA TYR A 212 -16.46 6.61 17.33
C TYR A 212 -16.42 7.55 16.13
N THR A 213 -17.08 8.69 16.26
CA THR A 213 -17.02 9.74 15.24
C THR A 213 -17.30 11.10 15.82
N ASN A 214 -16.63 12.12 15.30
CA ASN A 214 -16.90 13.54 15.57
C ASN A 214 -17.52 14.25 14.35
N PHE A 215 -17.92 13.50 13.31
CA PHE A 215 -18.79 13.98 12.24
C PHE A 215 -20.24 14.03 12.70
N ASP A 216 -21.00 15.00 12.17
CA ASP A 216 -22.46 14.95 12.23
C ASP A 216 -22.95 13.95 11.17
N MET A 217 -23.37 12.78 11.63
CA MET A 217 -23.74 11.65 10.79
C MET A 217 -25.24 11.36 10.84
N GLU A 218 -25.88 11.36 9.67
CA GLU A 218 -27.25 10.87 9.52
C GLU A 218 -27.23 9.33 9.54
N ILE A 219 -27.35 8.73 10.72
CA ILE A 219 -27.35 7.28 10.90
C ILE A 219 -28.65 6.65 10.39
N ASP A 220 -28.54 5.69 9.47
CA ASP A 220 -29.66 4.85 9.06
C ASP A 220 -29.89 3.75 10.11
N ARG A 221 -30.95 3.94 10.91
CA ARG A 221 -31.35 3.01 11.98
C ARG A 221 -32.10 1.78 11.47
N THR A 222 -32.36 1.68 10.16
CA THR A 222 -33.19 0.62 9.56
C THR A 222 -32.39 -0.48 8.87
N SER A 223 -31.07 -0.31 8.73
CA SER A 223 -30.15 -1.22 8.02
C SER A 223 -29.92 -2.58 8.70
N SER A 224 -30.36 -2.75 9.96
CA SER A 224 -30.19 -3.99 10.74
C SER A 224 -31.34 -4.99 10.59
N LYS A 225 -32.18 -4.87 9.55
CA LYS A 225 -33.30 -5.80 9.32
C LYS A 225 -32.77 -7.22 9.03
N PRO A 226 -33.39 -8.28 9.61
CA PRO A 226 -33.04 -9.64 9.27
C PRO A 226 -33.25 -9.92 7.78
N GLU A 227 -32.26 -10.51 7.13
CA GLU A 227 -32.43 -11.14 5.82
C GLU A 227 -33.11 -12.50 6.03
N VAL A 228 -34.28 -12.68 5.42
CA VAL A 228 -35.04 -13.94 5.48
C VAL A 228 -35.07 -14.56 4.10
N ASN A 229 -34.40 -15.70 3.94
CA ASN A 229 -34.43 -16.51 2.73
C ASN A 229 -35.18 -17.82 2.99
N THR A 230 -36.06 -18.19 2.05
CA THR A 230 -36.82 -19.44 2.11
C THR A 230 -36.32 -20.39 1.02
N LYS A 231 -35.87 -21.57 1.42
CA LYS A 231 -35.53 -22.66 0.49
C LYS A 231 -36.03 -23.98 1.08
N ASP A 232 -36.77 -24.75 0.29
CA ASP A 232 -37.26 -26.09 0.66
C ASP A 232 -37.99 -26.20 2.02
N GLY A 233 -38.72 -25.14 2.41
CA GLY A 233 -39.46 -25.10 3.68
C GLY A 233 -38.61 -24.71 4.91
N GLU A 234 -37.31 -24.47 4.75
CA GLU A 234 -36.44 -23.93 5.78
C GLU A 234 -36.36 -22.40 5.70
N TYR A 235 -36.46 -21.74 6.86
CA TYR A 235 -36.27 -20.30 7.00
C TYR A 235 -34.84 -20.03 7.47
N ARG A 236 -34.00 -19.46 6.60
CA ARG A 236 -32.72 -18.90 7.02
C ARG A 236 -32.94 -17.44 7.41
N VAL A 237 -32.84 -17.15 8.70
CA VAL A 237 -32.87 -15.78 9.25
C VAL A 237 -31.44 -15.37 9.58
N ALA A 238 -30.89 -14.42 8.82
CA ALA A 238 -29.57 -13.85 9.07
C ALA A 238 -29.69 -12.41 9.55
N VAL A 239 -29.09 -12.09 10.69
CA VAL A 239 -29.04 -10.70 11.20
C VAL A 239 -27.63 -10.18 10.94
N ASN A 240 -27.47 -9.39 9.87
CA ASN A 240 -26.23 -8.69 9.60
C ASN A 240 -26.35 -7.25 10.11
N LYS A 241 -25.64 -6.93 11.19
CA LYS A 241 -25.65 -5.59 11.80
C LYS A 241 -24.61 -4.69 11.13
N TRP A 242 -24.98 -4.10 10.00
CA TRP A 242 -24.23 -3.00 9.41
C TRP A 242 -24.80 -1.67 9.92
N ILE A 243 -23.91 -0.76 10.31
CA ILE A 243 -24.26 0.62 10.62
C ILE A 243 -23.97 1.44 9.38
N PHE A 244 -24.97 2.18 8.89
CA PHE A 244 -24.78 3.13 7.79
C PHE A 244 -24.96 4.54 8.32
N GLY A 245 -24.13 5.47 7.87
CA GLY A 245 -24.28 6.88 8.19
C GLY A 245 -23.81 7.78 7.06
N LYS A 246 -24.60 8.80 6.73
CA LYS A 246 -24.23 9.78 5.72
C LYS A 246 -23.52 10.96 6.39
N VAL A 247 -22.39 11.37 5.83
CA VAL A 247 -21.66 12.58 6.20
C VAL A 247 -21.86 13.63 5.11
N ASN A 248 -22.18 14.88 5.50
CA ASN A 248 -22.32 16.03 4.60
C ASN A 248 -23.25 15.80 3.39
N GLY A 249 -24.36 15.08 3.60
CA GLY A 249 -25.35 14.72 2.57
C GLY A 249 -25.08 13.38 1.87
N GLY A 250 -24.06 12.63 2.31
CA GLY A 250 -23.70 11.33 1.75
C GLY A 250 -22.69 11.46 0.61
N GLY A 251 -22.57 10.40 -0.20
CA GLY A 251 -21.59 10.34 -1.27
C GLY A 251 -21.22 8.88 -1.58
N PRO A 252 -20.03 8.62 -2.16
CA PRO A 252 -19.55 7.26 -2.35
C PRO A 252 -19.55 6.47 -1.03
N GLU A 253 -19.70 5.14 -1.13
CA GLU A 253 -19.65 4.24 0.03
C GLU A 253 -18.20 4.07 0.49
N PHE A 254 -17.94 4.37 1.77
CA PHE A 254 -16.68 4.08 2.45
C PHE A 254 -16.93 2.94 3.44
N LEU A 255 -16.27 1.81 3.20
CA LEU A 255 -16.38 0.62 4.03
C LEU A 255 -15.35 0.69 5.17
N PHE A 256 -15.83 0.55 6.40
CA PHE A 256 -15.00 0.37 7.60
C PHE A 256 -15.40 -0.95 8.24
N LYS A 257 -14.46 -1.88 8.38
CA LYS A 257 -14.75 -3.19 8.94
C LYS A 257 -13.60 -3.74 9.73
N THR A 258 -13.81 -4.07 11.00
CA THR A 258 -12.87 -4.89 11.78
C THR A 258 -13.62 -6.03 12.47
N LEU A 259 -12.92 -7.07 12.89
CA LEU A 259 -13.52 -8.13 13.72
C LEU A 259 -13.31 -7.82 15.20
N HIS A 260 -12.08 -7.53 15.59
CA HIS A 260 -11.64 -7.20 16.94
C HIS A 260 -10.95 -5.84 16.90
N GLY A 261 -11.61 -4.81 17.43
CA GLY A 261 -11.09 -3.44 17.43
C GLY A 261 -12.20 -2.41 17.26
N ASP A 262 -11.84 -1.18 17.57
CA ASP A 262 -12.67 0.00 17.44
C ASP A 262 -12.53 0.61 16.04
N ILE A 263 -13.57 1.35 15.62
CA ILE A 263 -13.54 2.13 14.38
C ILE A 263 -13.69 3.60 14.75
N SER A 264 -12.69 4.41 14.46
CA SER A 264 -12.67 5.86 14.68
C SER A 264 -12.68 6.60 13.34
N ILE A 265 -13.76 7.35 13.08
CA ILE A 265 -13.88 8.21 11.89
C ILE A 265 -13.78 9.66 12.35
N ARG A 266 -12.68 10.34 12.01
CA ARG A 266 -12.39 11.68 12.50
C ARG A 266 -12.49 12.73 11.41
N LYS A 267 -13.00 13.88 11.82
CA LYS A 267 -12.95 15.16 11.13
C LYS A 267 -11.71 15.92 11.58
N LYS A 268 -10.90 16.34 10.60
CA LYS A 268 -9.76 17.26 10.72
C LYS A 268 -10.22 18.71 10.64
#